data_AF-A0A968VP30-F1
#
_entry.id   AF-A0A968VP30-F1
#
_cell.length_a   1.000
_cell.length_b   1.000
_cell.length_c   1.000
_cell.angle_alpha   90.00
_cell.angle_beta   90.00
_cell.angle_gamma   90.00
#
_symmetry.space_group_name_H-M   'P 1'
#
loop_
_entity.id
_entity.type
_entity.pdbx_description
1 polymer ?
#
loop_
_entity_poly.entity_id
_entity_poly.type
_entity_poly.pdbx_seq_one_letter_code
_entity_poly.pdbx_strand_id
1 'polypeptide(L)' 'MRADLPDTMCSCERCQEDLAAFIDAEAANPAMAARSYPHVWWHILACAECAATYEAVQFLFEAQIGGQISPLLTTLRQF' A
#
# COMPACT_ATOMS: atom_id res chain seq x y z
N MET A 1 -16.75 -7.64 -20.94
CA MET A 1 -16.75 -8.97 -20.32
C MET A 1 -15.56 -8.99 -19.37
N ARG A 2 -15.79 -8.74 -18.08
CA ARG A 2 -14.73 -8.69 -17.06
C ARG A 2 -14.70 -10.10 -16.47
N ALA A 3 -13.59 -10.80 -16.64
CA ALA A 3 -13.45 -12.16 -16.14
C ALA A 3 -13.33 -12.09 -14.61
N ASP A 4 -14.25 -12.76 -13.91
CA ASP A 4 -14.10 -13.07 -12.49
C ASP A 4 -12.92 -14.06 -12.36
N LEU A 5 -11.77 -13.53 -11.95
CA LEU A 5 -10.59 -14.33 -11.61
C LEU A 5 -10.86 -15.04 -10.27
N PRO A 6 -10.34 -16.26 -10.07
CA PRO A 6 -10.56 -17.01 -8.84
C PRO A 6 -10.15 -16.18 -7.62
N ASP A 7 -11.11 -15.96 -6.72
CA ASP A 7 -11.09 -15.12 -5.52
C ASP A 7 -9.91 -15.39 -4.54
N THR A 8 -9.16 -16.47 -4.76
CA THR A 8 -8.16 -16.98 -3.80
C THR A 8 -6.73 -16.54 -4.05
N MET A 9 -6.39 -15.95 -5.20
CA MET A 9 -5.00 -15.51 -5.48
C MET A 9 -4.75 -14.01 -5.28
N CYS A 10 -5.77 -13.17 -5.20
CA CYS A 10 -5.61 -11.71 -5.22
C CYS A 10 -6.86 -10.96 -4.68
N SER A 11 -7.31 -11.25 -3.46
CA SER A 11 -8.43 -10.53 -2.83
C SER A 11 -7.97 -9.18 -2.24
N CYS A 12 -8.92 -8.25 -2.02
CA CYS A 12 -8.64 -6.98 -1.33
C CYS A 12 -8.05 -7.22 0.06
N GLU A 13 -8.60 -8.19 0.80
CA GLU A 13 -8.15 -8.55 2.15
C GLU A 13 -6.67 -8.94 2.15
N ARG A 14 -6.27 -9.90 1.31
CA ARG A 14 -4.87 -10.32 1.19
C ARG A 14 -3.96 -9.20 0.71
N CYS A 15 -4.44 -8.37 -0.22
CA CYS A 15 -3.69 -7.20 -0.68
C CYS A 15 -3.45 -6.23 0.49
N GLN A 16 -4.46 -5.97 1.32
CA GLN A 16 -4.39 -5.03 2.44
C GLN A 16 -3.50 -5.54 3.58
N GLU A 17 -3.50 -6.86 3.85
CA GLU A 17 -2.63 -7.50 4.85
C GLU A 17 -1.14 -7.28 4.53
N ASP A 18 -0.76 -7.44 3.27
CA ASP A 18 0.65 -7.34 2.83
C ASP A 18 1.02 -5.93 2.32
N LEU A 19 0.08 -4.99 2.26
CA LEU A 19 0.27 -3.66 1.65
C LEU A 19 1.38 -2.85 2.33
N ALA A 20 1.42 -2.82 3.65
CA ALA A 20 2.42 -2.06 4.39
C ALA A 20 3.84 -2.59 4.11
N ALA A 21 4.01 -3.91 4.12
CA ALA A 21 5.29 -4.54 3.83
C ALA A 21 5.73 -4.33 2.37
N PHE A 22 4.77 -4.32 1.43
CA PHE A 22 5.04 -3.95 0.04
C PHE A 22 5.54 -2.50 -0.08
N ILE A 23 4.88 -1.54 0.58
CA ILE A 23 5.28 -0.11 0.54
C ILE A 23 6.69 0.07 1.09
N ASP A 24 7.02 -0.56 2.23
CA ASP A 24 8.36 -0.51 2.81
C ASP A 24 9.42 -1.11 1.85
N ALA A 25 9.10 -2.26 1.24
CA ALA A 25 9.98 -2.90 0.27
C ALA A 25 10.16 -2.08 -1.01
N GLU A 26 9.09 -1.42 -1.46
CA GLU A 26 9.07 -0.58 -2.67
C GLU A 26 9.93 0.66 -2.48
N ALA A 27 9.83 1.31 -1.31
CA ALA A 27 10.66 2.47 -0.95
C ALA A 27 12.17 2.15 -1.03
N ALA A 28 12.56 0.90 -0.73
CA ALA A 28 13.94 0.45 -0.86
C ALA A 28 14.31 0.00 -2.28
N ASN A 29 13.45 -0.78 -2.95
CA ASN A 29 13.68 -1.30 -4.29
C ASN A 29 12.35 -1.71 -4.98
N PRO A 30 11.77 -0.87 -5.85
CA PRO A 30 10.47 -1.14 -6.46
C PRO A 30 10.41 -2.42 -7.29
N ALA A 31 11.47 -2.72 -8.04
CA ALA A 31 11.53 -3.91 -8.88
C ALA A 31 11.58 -5.20 -8.04
N MET A 32 12.23 -5.16 -6.87
CA MET A 32 12.26 -6.28 -5.94
C MET A 32 10.91 -6.42 -5.22
N ALA A 33 10.29 -5.32 -4.80
CA ALA A 33 8.98 -5.34 -4.14
C ALA A 33 7.91 -6.00 -5.01
N ALA A 34 7.83 -5.63 -6.31
CA ALA A 34 6.90 -6.25 -7.25
C ALA A 34 7.13 -7.76 -7.45
N ARG A 35 8.38 -8.24 -7.28
CA ARG A 35 8.72 -9.68 -7.36
C ARG A 35 8.39 -10.42 -6.06
N SER A 36 8.56 -9.78 -4.91
CA SER A 36 8.31 -10.37 -3.59
C SER A 36 6.84 -10.36 -3.20
N TYR A 37 6.08 -9.35 -3.66
CA TYR A 37 4.65 -9.19 -3.42
C TYR A 37 3.89 -9.06 -4.75
N PRO A 38 3.96 -10.06 -5.65
CA PRO A 38 3.33 -9.96 -6.96
C PRO A 38 1.81 -9.80 -6.88
N HIS A 39 1.19 -10.33 -5.83
CA HIS A 39 -0.25 -10.21 -5.61
C HIS A 39 -0.65 -8.77 -5.26
N VAL A 40 0.08 -8.08 -4.38
CA VAL A 40 -0.17 -6.66 -4.07
C VAL A 40 -0.01 -5.80 -5.32
N TRP A 41 1.11 -5.98 -6.04
CA TRP A 41 1.41 -5.20 -7.25
C TRP A 41 0.33 -5.33 -8.31
N TRP A 42 -0.10 -6.56 -8.63
CA TRP A 42 -1.17 -6.79 -9.58
C TRP A 42 -2.54 -6.29 -9.09
N HIS A 43 -2.83 -6.45 -7.80
CA HIS A 43 -4.14 -6.08 -7.26
C HIS A 43 -4.34 -4.57 -7.22
N ILE A 44 -3.32 -3.81 -6.78
CA ILE A 44 -3.37 -2.33 -6.80
C ILE A 44 -3.65 -1.83 -8.22
N LEU A 45 -3.01 -2.42 -9.24
CA LEU A 45 -3.22 -2.02 -10.63
C LEU A 45 -4.67 -2.28 -11.11
N ALA A 46 -5.36 -3.27 -10.54
CA ALA A 46 -6.68 -3.72 -10.99
C ALA A 46 -7.85 -3.27 -10.09
N CYS A 47 -7.57 -2.80 -8.87
CA CYS A 47 -8.55 -2.48 -7.84
C CYS A 47 -8.43 -1.02 -7.38
N ALA A 48 -9.45 -0.22 -7.70
CA ALA A 48 -9.47 1.20 -7.38
C ALA A 48 -9.43 1.50 -5.87
N GLU A 49 -10.03 0.64 -5.05
CA GLU A 49 -10.06 0.82 -3.59
C GLU A 49 -8.67 0.59 -2.96
N CYS A 50 -7.99 -0.48 -3.38
CA CYS A 50 -6.63 -0.76 -2.92
C CYS A 50 -5.62 0.26 -3.47
N ALA A 51 -5.81 0.74 -4.70
CA ALA A 51 -5.04 1.85 -5.25
C ALA A 51 -5.21 3.14 -4.42
N ALA A 52 -6.46 3.52 -4.10
CA ALA A 52 -6.73 4.71 -3.28
C ALA A 52 -6.09 4.60 -1.89
N THR A 53 -6.10 3.40 -1.29
CA THR A 53 -5.44 3.17 0.01
C THR A 53 -3.93 3.32 -0.11
N TYR A 54 -3.31 2.70 -1.12
CA TYR A 54 -1.88 2.84 -1.41
C TYR A 54 -1.49 4.31 -1.62
N GLU A 55 -2.20 5.05 -2.48
CA GLU A 55 -1.95 6.46 -2.76
C GLU A 55 -2.09 7.33 -1.50
N ALA A 56 -3.11 7.08 -0.67
CA ALA A 56 -3.30 7.81 0.58
C ALA A 56 -2.13 7.59 1.56
N VAL A 57 -1.64 6.36 1.67
CA VAL A 57 -0.48 6.04 2.53
C VAL A 57 0.79 6.74 2.01
N GLN A 58 1.04 6.70 0.69
CA GLN A 58 2.19 7.40 0.09
C GLN A 58 2.11 8.91 0.32
N PHE A 59 0.94 9.51 0.11
CA PHE A 59 0.71 10.93 0.37
C PHE A 59 1.02 11.31 1.83
N LEU A 60 0.57 10.50 2.79
CA LEU A 60 0.85 10.73 4.21
C LEU A 60 2.34 10.58 4.53
N PHE A 61 3.01 9.57 3.97
CA PHE A 61 4.46 9.40 4.18
C PHE A 61 5.26 10.55 3.60
N GLU A 62 4.95 10.99 2.38
CA GLU A 62 5.59 12.15 1.76
C GLU A 62 5.38 13.42 2.59
N ALA A 63 4.16 13.66 3.07
CA ALA A 63 3.86 14.80 3.93
C ALA A 63 4.62 14.73 5.26
N GLN A 64 4.79 13.53 5.85
CA GLN A 64 5.54 13.35 7.08
C GLN A 64 7.05 13.59 6.87
N ILE A 65 7.62 13.03 5.80
CA ILE A 65 9.02 13.25 5.42
C ILE A 65 9.27 14.72 5.10
N GLY A 66 8.32 15.39 4.47
CA GLY A 66 8.34 16.81 4.18
C GLY A 66 8.08 17.72 5.40
N GLY A 67 7.80 17.16 6.57
CA GLY A 67 7.54 17.90 7.81
C GLY A 67 6.20 18.64 7.85
N GLN A 68 5.29 18.35 6.92
CA GLN A 68 3.95 18.96 6.86
C GLN A 68 3.00 18.36 7.89
N ILE A 69 3.22 17.10 8.27
CA ILE A 69 2.50 16.41 9.33
C ILE A 69 3.48 15.78 10.32
N SER A 70 3.09 15.72 11.59
CA SER A 70 3.87 15.04 12.63
C SER A 70 3.59 13.53 12.62
N PRO A 71 4.56 12.69 13.05
CA PRO A 71 4.29 11.27 13.27
C PRO A 71 3.11 11.08 14.23
N LEU A 72 2.21 10.16 13.91
CA LEU A 72 1.00 9.90 14.70
C LEU A 72 1.27 9.68 16.20
N LEU A 73 2.32 8.92 16.54
CA LEU A 73 2.71 8.68 17.92
C LEU A 73 3.20 9.94 18.65
N THR A 74 3.77 10.90 17.92
CA THR A 74 4.13 12.20 18.47
C THR A 74 2.89 13.03 18.75
N THR A 75 1.94 13.03 17.82
CA THR A 75 0.67 13.76 17.96
C THR A 75 -0.21 13.22 19.09
N LEU A 76 -0.34 11.90 19.23
CA LEU A 76 -1.15 11.28 20.29
C LEU A 76 -0.61 11.50 21.71
N ARG A 77 0.69 11.81 21.85
CA ARG A 77 1.31 12.14 23.14
C ARG A 77 1.11 13.60 23.56
N GLN A 78 0.50 14.42 22.71
CA GLN A 78 0.21 15.84 22.96
C GLN A 78 -1.24 16.07 23.44
N PHE A 79 -2.04 15.00 23.48
CA PHE A 79 -3.39 14.97 24.04
C PHE A 79 -3.40 14.17 25.34
#